data_AF-A0A6M4A1G7-F1
#
_entry.id   AF-A0A6M4A1G7-F1
#
_cell.length_a   1.000
_cell.length_b   1.000
_cell.length_c   1.000
_cell.angle_alpha   90.00
_cell.angle_beta   90.00
_cell.angle_gamma   90.00
#
_symmetry.space_group_name_H-M   'P 1'
#
loop_
_entity.id
_entity.type
_entity.pdbx_description
1 polymer ?
#
loop_
_entity_poly.entity_id
_entity_poly.type
_entity_poly.pdbx_seq_one_letter_code
_entity_poly.pdbx_strand_id
1 'polypeptide(L)'
;MSMRKILFAIAATAVTSSAMAGAVHDAALFNGNTLTRNDDNSTPSVSIGFSANFFGSNYANLFVNNNGNITFNSALNTYTPFGLTNNSFPIIAPFFADVDTRNPASGVTQYGSGTIAGHNVFGVNWINVGYYPSQSNLLNSFQLILTDRSDIGAGDFDIEFNYDKIQWETGSASGGTGGFGGTSAAAGYTDGGANDFEFAGSRVHSAFLDSNPGGLIHGSRNSNVLGRYVFNVRNGAIAPIDVPEPATIGLMGVALAGMALARRRQQVK
;
A
#
# COMPACT_ATOMS: atom_id res chain seq x y z
N MET A 1 53.29 41.26 19.09
CA MET A 1 53.22 39.98 18.35
C MET A 1 51.80 39.44 18.55
N SER A 2 50.90 39.70 17.61
CA SER A 2 49.44 39.50 17.77
C SER A 2 49.05 38.07 17.36
N MET A 3 48.40 37.37 18.28
CA MET A 3 48.06 35.94 18.18
C MET A 3 46.70 35.78 17.48
N ARG A 4 46.70 35.34 16.21
CA ARG A 4 45.47 35.01 15.47
C ARG A 4 44.94 33.65 15.93
N LYS A 5 43.79 33.63 16.61
CA LYS A 5 43.03 32.41 16.87
C LYS A 5 42.30 32.00 15.60
N ILE A 6 42.67 30.87 15.01
CA ILE A 6 41.96 30.24 13.89
C ILE A 6 40.89 29.33 14.51
N LEU A 7 39.61 29.68 14.35
CA LEU A 7 38.50 28.76 14.65
C LEU A 7 38.30 27.83 13.45
N PHE A 8 38.46 26.52 13.66
CA PHE A 8 37.99 25.50 12.73
C PHE A 8 36.52 25.22 13.03
N ALA A 9 35.64 25.54 12.08
CA ALA A 9 34.25 25.09 12.10
C ALA A 9 34.20 23.66 11.54
N ILE A 10 33.88 22.69 12.40
CA ILE A 10 33.58 21.32 11.98
C ILE A 10 32.13 21.32 11.50
N ALA A 11 31.92 21.25 10.19
CA ALA A 11 30.61 20.99 9.62
C ALA A 11 30.30 19.50 9.81
N ALA A 12 29.43 19.18 10.76
CA ALA A 12 28.87 17.85 10.90
C ALA A 12 27.84 17.64 9.78
N THR A 13 28.18 16.82 8.78
CA THR A 13 27.21 16.31 7.82
C THR A 13 26.31 15.32 8.54
N ALA A 14 25.07 15.73 8.83
CA ALA A 14 24.03 14.83 9.27
C ALA A 14 23.69 13.88 8.12
N VAL A 15 24.16 12.64 8.19
CA VAL A 15 23.64 11.55 7.36
C VAL A 15 22.26 11.22 7.92
N THR A 16 21.21 11.74 7.29
CA THR A 16 19.84 11.29 7.58
C THR A 16 19.71 9.87 7.07
N SER A 17 19.77 8.88 7.96
CA SER A 17 19.26 7.56 7.66
C SER A 17 17.77 7.71 7.39
N SER A 18 17.33 7.49 6.15
CA SER A 18 15.91 7.29 5.85
C SER A 18 15.44 6.14 6.75
N ALA A 19 14.59 6.44 7.73
CA ALA A 19 13.93 5.40 8.50
C ALA A 19 13.15 4.56 7.49
N MET A 20 13.55 3.30 7.30
CA MET A 20 12.70 2.38 6.57
C MET A 20 11.41 2.27 7.36
N ALA A 21 10.27 2.60 6.74
CA ALA A 21 9.00 2.19 7.29
C ALA A 21 9.07 0.66 7.45
N GLY A 22 8.83 0.13 8.65
CA GLY A 22 8.72 -1.31 8.87
C GLY A 22 7.27 -1.75 8.67
N ALA A 23 6.72 -1.46 7.50
CA ALA A 23 5.31 -1.69 7.18
C ALA A 23 5.08 -3.10 6.65
N VAL A 24 5.97 -3.59 5.79
CA VAL A 24 5.96 -4.96 5.28
C VAL A 24 6.05 -5.89 6.49
N HIS A 25 5.07 -6.78 6.63
CA HIS A 25 5.19 -7.87 7.58
C HIS A 25 6.36 -8.75 7.18
N ASP A 26 6.87 -9.58 8.10
CA ASP A 26 8.01 -10.47 7.86
C ASP A 26 8.09 -10.93 6.39
N ALA A 27 9.15 -10.52 5.69
CA ALA A 27 9.33 -10.78 4.26
C ALA A 27 9.43 -12.29 3.96
N ALA A 28 9.62 -13.14 4.98
CA ALA A 28 9.53 -14.58 4.87
C ALA A 28 8.08 -15.12 4.88
N LEU A 29 7.07 -14.32 5.23
CA LEU A 29 5.67 -14.66 5.01
C LEU A 29 5.34 -14.61 3.51
N PHE A 30 4.42 -15.45 3.06
CA PHE A 30 3.95 -15.50 1.66
C PHE A 30 5.01 -15.90 0.63
N ASN A 31 6.06 -16.63 1.04
CA ASN A 31 7.07 -17.16 0.12
C ASN A 31 6.78 -18.59 -0.38
N GLY A 32 5.59 -19.13 -0.09
CA GLY A 32 5.20 -20.50 -0.43
C GLY A 32 5.14 -20.78 -1.93
N ASN A 33 4.93 -19.74 -2.74
CA ASN A 33 5.01 -19.80 -4.20
C ASN A 33 5.85 -18.64 -4.73
N THR A 34 6.47 -18.86 -5.88
CA THR A 34 7.27 -17.84 -6.58
C THR A 34 6.81 -17.77 -8.02
N LEU A 35 6.44 -16.58 -8.47
CA LEU A 35 6.32 -16.31 -9.89
C LEU A 35 7.74 -16.19 -10.46
N THR A 36 8.08 -17.07 -11.40
CA THR A 36 9.44 -17.13 -11.97
C THR A 36 9.83 -15.78 -12.56
N ARG A 37 11.12 -15.42 -12.45
CA ARG A 37 11.68 -14.17 -12.99
C ARG A 37 11.15 -13.88 -14.40
N ASN A 38 10.53 -12.72 -14.56
CA ASN A 38 9.84 -12.32 -15.78
C ASN A 38 9.71 -10.79 -15.85
N ASP A 39 9.07 -10.35 -16.92
CA ASP A 39 8.73 -8.94 -17.19
C ASP A 39 7.24 -8.70 -16.90
N ASP A 40 6.36 -9.28 -17.73
CA ASP A 40 4.94 -8.92 -17.77
C ASP A 40 3.98 -10.08 -17.51
N ASN A 41 4.45 -11.15 -16.88
CA ASN A 41 3.61 -12.32 -16.66
C ASN A 41 2.76 -12.19 -15.38
N SER A 42 1.65 -12.92 -15.41
CA SER A 42 0.85 -13.23 -14.23
C SER A 42 0.91 -14.73 -13.93
N THR A 43 0.53 -15.12 -12.72
CA THR A 43 0.22 -16.52 -12.39
C THR A 43 -1.01 -17.01 -13.18
N PRO A 44 -1.26 -18.33 -13.25
CA PRO A 44 -2.60 -18.86 -13.41
C PRO A 44 -3.53 -18.40 -12.28
N SER A 45 -4.81 -18.79 -12.33
CA SER A 45 -5.74 -18.54 -11.22
C SER A 45 -5.28 -19.27 -9.95
N VAL A 46 -5.15 -18.53 -8.85
CA VAL A 46 -4.69 -19.01 -7.54
C VAL A 46 -5.83 -18.84 -6.53
N SER A 47 -6.08 -19.85 -5.69
CA SER A 47 -7.05 -19.72 -4.60
C SER A 47 -6.48 -18.91 -3.45
N ILE A 48 -7.29 -18.00 -2.89
CA ILE A 48 -6.91 -17.19 -1.73
C ILE A 48 -7.22 -17.87 -0.38
N GLY A 49 -7.95 -19.00 -0.40
CA GLY A 49 -8.29 -19.78 0.80
C GLY A 49 -9.53 -19.33 1.57
N PHE A 50 -10.21 -18.27 1.12
CA PHE A 50 -11.49 -17.78 1.64
C PHE A 50 -12.28 -17.10 0.51
N SER A 51 -13.53 -16.69 0.77
CA SER A 51 -14.34 -15.92 -0.17
C SER A 51 -14.32 -14.45 0.21
N ALA A 52 -13.87 -13.59 -0.70
CA ALA A 52 -13.83 -12.14 -0.54
C ALA A 52 -14.99 -11.50 -1.32
N ASN A 53 -15.95 -10.88 -0.62
CA ASN A 53 -17.02 -10.11 -1.22
C ASN A 53 -16.51 -8.70 -1.54
N PHE A 54 -16.10 -8.47 -2.78
CA PHE A 54 -15.60 -7.20 -3.27
C PHE A 54 -16.67 -6.54 -4.14
N PHE A 55 -17.37 -5.54 -3.57
CA PHE A 55 -18.46 -4.79 -4.20
C PHE A 55 -19.60 -5.65 -4.75
N GLY A 56 -19.99 -6.68 -3.98
CA GLY A 56 -21.08 -7.60 -4.30
C GLY A 56 -20.65 -8.82 -5.12
N SER A 57 -19.42 -8.83 -5.64
CA SER A 57 -18.84 -9.98 -6.32
C SER A 57 -18.00 -10.81 -5.35
N ASN A 58 -18.28 -12.10 -5.26
CA ASN A 58 -17.54 -13.01 -4.39
C ASN A 58 -16.38 -13.66 -5.15
N TYR A 59 -15.15 -13.42 -4.69
CA TYR A 59 -13.94 -13.96 -5.26
C TYR A 59 -13.25 -14.91 -4.28
N ALA A 60 -13.02 -16.16 -4.71
CA ALA A 60 -12.21 -17.14 -3.99
C ALA A 60 -10.84 -17.36 -4.64
N ASN A 61 -10.61 -16.69 -5.77
CA ASN A 61 -9.43 -16.83 -6.60
C ASN A 61 -9.02 -15.47 -7.17
N LEU A 62 -7.73 -15.34 -7.50
CA LEU A 62 -7.15 -14.18 -8.16
C LEU A 62 -5.98 -14.59 -9.07
N PHE A 63 -5.44 -13.63 -9.80
CA PHE A 63 -4.20 -13.73 -10.56
C PHE A 63 -3.19 -12.76 -9.96
N VAL A 64 -1.99 -13.25 -9.64
CA VAL A 64 -0.89 -12.40 -9.15
C VAL A 64 -0.07 -11.92 -10.34
N ASN A 65 0.12 -10.60 -10.45
CA ASN A 65 0.85 -10.00 -11.55
C ASN A 65 2.24 -9.52 -11.09
N ASN A 66 3.26 -9.72 -11.92
CA ASN A 66 4.62 -9.24 -11.65
C ASN A 66 4.67 -7.71 -11.47
N ASN A 67 3.84 -6.97 -12.20
CA ASN A 67 3.72 -5.51 -12.21
C ASN A 67 2.91 -4.96 -11.03
N GLY A 68 3.05 -5.56 -9.84
CA GLY A 68 2.58 -4.97 -8.57
C GLY A 68 1.06 -4.85 -8.39
N ASN A 69 0.30 -5.79 -8.96
CA ASN A 69 -1.16 -5.85 -8.81
C ASN A 69 -1.69 -7.30 -8.74
N ILE A 70 -2.94 -7.43 -8.29
CA ILE A 70 -3.74 -8.65 -8.45
C ILE A 70 -5.04 -8.32 -9.15
N THR A 71 -5.57 -9.30 -9.87
CA THR A 71 -6.80 -9.17 -10.65
C THR A 71 -7.66 -10.40 -10.44
N PHE A 72 -8.97 -10.26 -10.64
CA PHE A 72 -9.90 -11.34 -10.26
C PHE A 72 -10.40 -12.18 -11.44
N ASN A 73 -10.71 -11.54 -12.57
CA ASN A 73 -11.37 -12.21 -13.69
C ASN A 73 -10.38 -12.86 -14.68
N SER A 74 -9.24 -12.22 -14.92
CA SER A 74 -8.18 -12.75 -15.79
C SER A 74 -6.83 -12.12 -15.46
N ALA A 75 -5.76 -12.73 -15.94
CA ALA A 75 -4.44 -12.11 -15.95
C ALA A 75 -4.46 -10.76 -16.71
N LEU A 76 -3.62 -9.84 -16.25
CA LEU A 76 -3.42 -8.54 -16.88
C LEU A 76 -2.13 -8.55 -17.73
N ASN A 77 -2.23 -8.14 -18.99
CA ASN A 77 -1.13 -8.21 -19.96
C ASN A 77 -0.60 -6.82 -20.36
N THR A 78 -0.71 -5.82 -19.47
CA THR A 78 -0.17 -4.46 -19.68
C THR A 78 0.83 -4.11 -18.59
N TYR A 79 1.85 -3.35 -18.98
CA TYR A 79 2.96 -2.90 -18.12
C TYR A 79 2.87 -1.41 -17.78
N THR A 80 2.28 -0.61 -18.68
CA THR A 80 2.10 0.82 -18.43
C THR A 80 0.86 1.04 -17.56
N PRO A 81 0.99 1.74 -16.41
CA PRO A 81 -0.15 1.99 -15.52
C PRO A 81 -1.26 2.80 -16.18
N PHE A 82 -2.50 2.38 -15.97
CA PHE A 82 -3.70 3.14 -16.36
C PHE A 82 -4.40 3.72 -15.12
N GLY A 83 -5.36 4.61 -15.34
CA GLY A 83 -6.21 5.12 -14.26
C GLY A 83 -7.17 4.05 -13.74
N LEU A 84 -7.22 3.88 -12.42
CA LEU A 84 -8.10 2.91 -11.78
C LEU A 84 -9.57 3.38 -11.75
N THR A 85 -9.82 4.68 -11.92
CA THR A 85 -11.17 5.25 -11.99
C THR A 85 -11.83 5.00 -13.34
N ASN A 86 -13.11 4.58 -13.32
CA ASN A 86 -13.90 4.19 -14.51
C ASN A 86 -13.26 3.07 -15.34
N ASN A 87 -12.52 2.17 -14.71
CA ASN A 87 -11.95 1.01 -15.38
C ASN A 87 -12.89 -0.18 -15.25
N SER A 88 -13.01 -1.00 -16.30
CA SER A 88 -13.89 -2.18 -16.30
C SER A 88 -13.23 -3.46 -15.79
N PHE A 89 -11.99 -3.38 -15.30
CA PHE A 89 -11.18 -4.51 -14.94
C PHE A 89 -10.96 -4.57 -13.42
N PRO A 90 -11.61 -5.51 -12.69
CA PRO A 90 -11.47 -5.61 -11.24
C PRO A 90 -10.02 -5.90 -10.84
N ILE A 91 -9.42 -4.97 -10.10
CA ILE A 91 -7.99 -4.95 -9.77
C ILE A 91 -7.77 -4.36 -8.37
N ILE A 92 -6.81 -4.93 -7.65
CA ILE A 92 -6.21 -4.33 -6.45
C ILE A 92 -4.72 -4.16 -6.73
N ALA A 93 -4.25 -2.93 -6.70
CA ALA A 93 -2.90 -2.55 -7.09
C ALA A 93 -2.23 -1.75 -5.97
N PRO A 94 -1.43 -2.37 -5.09
CA PRO A 94 -0.60 -1.60 -4.15
C PRO A 94 0.39 -0.71 -4.91
N PHE A 95 0.96 -1.19 -6.02
CA PHE A 95 1.91 -0.41 -6.81
C PHE A 95 1.97 -0.93 -8.25
N PHE A 96 1.05 -0.51 -9.09
CA PHE A 96 1.05 -0.88 -10.50
C PHE A 96 2.11 -0.07 -11.25
N ALA A 97 3.20 -0.74 -11.65
CA ALA A 97 4.30 -0.20 -12.45
C ALA A 97 5.00 -1.32 -13.23
N ASP A 98 5.88 -0.93 -14.14
CA ASP A 98 6.65 -1.81 -15.04
C ASP A 98 7.83 -2.48 -14.29
N VAL A 99 7.49 -3.48 -13.46
CA VAL A 99 8.40 -4.24 -12.61
C VAL A 99 9.16 -5.24 -13.46
N ASP A 100 10.48 -5.33 -13.31
CA ASP A 100 11.29 -6.34 -14.00
C ASP A 100 12.10 -7.17 -13.00
N THR A 101 11.79 -8.46 -12.96
CA THR A 101 12.46 -9.42 -12.07
C THR A 101 13.52 -10.26 -12.78
N ARG A 102 13.81 -10.02 -14.07
CA ARG A 102 14.81 -10.79 -14.84
C ARG A 102 16.25 -10.57 -14.36
N ASN A 103 16.56 -9.37 -13.86
CA ASN A 103 17.89 -9.10 -13.30
C ASN A 103 18.11 -9.93 -12.02
N PRO A 104 19.20 -10.73 -11.88
CA PRO A 104 19.45 -11.54 -10.68
C PRO A 104 19.55 -10.76 -9.37
N ALA A 105 19.92 -9.47 -9.41
CA ALA A 105 19.95 -8.59 -8.26
C ALA A 105 18.58 -7.99 -7.89
N SER A 106 17.58 -8.16 -8.77
CA SER A 106 16.16 -7.92 -8.45
C SER A 106 15.63 -9.09 -7.61
N GLY A 107 14.69 -8.81 -6.72
CA GLY A 107 13.85 -9.82 -6.08
C GLY A 107 12.92 -10.51 -7.08
N VAL A 108 12.08 -11.40 -6.57
CA VAL A 108 11.02 -12.08 -7.33
C VAL A 108 9.69 -11.86 -6.66
N THR A 109 8.62 -11.87 -7.47
CA THR A 109 7.27 -11.82 -6.95
C THR A 109 6.94 -13.15 -6.26
N GLN A 110 6.60 -13.10 -4.98
CA GLN A 110 6.23 -14.28 -4.18
C GLN A 110 4.81 -14.11 -3.63
N TYR A 111 4.12 -15.23 -3.40
CA TYR A 111 2.76 -15.20 -2.87
C TYR A 111 2.41 -16.49 -2.12
N GLY A 112 1.40 -16.40 -1.27
CA GLY A 112 0.86 -17.57 -0.59
C GLY A 112 -0.09 -17.23 0.54
N SER A 113 -0.55 -18.26 1.23
CA SER A 113 -1.38 -18.12 2.42
C SER A 113 -0.54 -18.09 3.70
N GLY A 114 -1.12 -17.57 4.77
CA GLY A 114 -0.53 -17.56 6.10
C GLY A 114 -1.55 -17.24 7.18
N THR A 115 -1.07 -16.89 8.36
CA THR A 115 -1.92 -16.44 9.48
C THR A 115 -1.31 -15.21 10.13
N ILE A 116 -2.10 -14.14 10.29
CA ILE A 116 -1.70 -12.93 11.00
C ILE A 116 -2.75 -12.63 12.07
N ALA A 117 -2.31 -12.44 13.31
CA ALA A 117 -3.18 -12.16 14.46
C ALA A 117 -4.37 -13.15 14.61
N GLY A 118 -4.18 -14.42 14.22
CA GLY A 118 -5.20 -15.47 14.30
C GLY A 118 -6.18 -15.52 13.11
N HIS A 119 -6.03 -14.64 12.12
CA HIS A 119 -6.84 -14.65 10.89
C HIS A 119 -6.09 -15.30 9.74
N ASN A 120 -6.83 -16.02 8.89
CA ASN A 120 -6.29 -16.51 7.62
C ASN A 120 -6.01 -15.34 6.69
N VAL A 121 -4.86 -15.39 6.03
CA VAL A 121 -4.44 -14.34 5.09
C VAL A 121 -3.94 -14.95 3.79
N PHE A 122 -4.12 -14.22 2.69
CA PHE A 122 -3.39 -14.41 1.44
C PHE A 122 -2.55 -13.17 1.17
N GLY A 123 -1.28 -13.32 0.87
CA GLY A 123 -0.38 -12.21 0.65
C GLY A 123 0.46 -12.34 -0.61
N VAL A 124 0.93 -11.20 -1.10
CA VAL A 124 1.83 -11.07 -2.24
C VAL A 124 2.96 -10.10 -1.89
N ASN A 125 4.18 -10.54 -2.18
CA ASN A 125 5.43 -9.89 -1.88
C ASN A 125 6.12 -9.44 -3.17
N TRP A 126 6.40 -8.14 -3.28
CA TRP A 126 7.33 -7.57 -4.26
C TRP A 126 8.49 -6.94 -3.49
N ILE A 127 9.37 -7.78 -2.97
CA ILE A 127 10.47 -7.36 -2.09
C ILE A 127 11.75 -7.18 -2.88
N ASN A 128 12.35 -6.00 -2.79
CA ASN A 128 13.54 -5.61 -3.54
C ASN A 128 13.43 -5.82 -5.06
N VAL A 129 12.27 -5.51 -5.66
CA VAL A 129 12.07 -5.64 -7.10
C VAL A 129 12.61 -4.42 -7.86
N GLY A 130 13.27 -4.69 -8.98
CA GLY A 130 13.73 -3.72 -9.97
C GLY A 130 12.66 -3.37 -11.00
N TYR A 131 13.07 -2.62 -12.03
CA TYR A 131 12.18 -2.04 -13.04
C TYR A 131 12.71 -2.25 -14.45
N TYR A 132 11.82 -2.15 -15.44
CA TYR A 132 12.20 -2.33 -16.83
C TYR A 132 13.16 -1.23 -17.34
N PRO A 133 14.20 -1.57 -18.14
CA PRO A 133 14.57 -2.91 -18.61
C PRO A 133 15.69 -3.49 -17.75
N SER A 134 15.35 -4.51 -16.97
CA SER A 134 16.24 -5.31 -16.12
C SER A 134 17.17 -4.47 -15.25
N GLN A 135 16.66 -3.34 -14.75
CA GLN A 135 17.39 -2.43 -13.88
C GLN A 135 17.27 -2.89 -12.42
N SER A 136 18.37 -2.78 -11.69
CA SER A 136 18.44 -3.14 -10.27
C SER A 136 19.24 -2.14 -9.43
N ASN A 137 19.54 -0.96 -10.00
CA ASN A 137 20.23 0.14 -9.32
C ASN A 137 19.32 0.85 -8.29
N LEU A 138 18.00 0.72 -8.43
CA LEU A 138 16.99 1.13 -7.47
C LEU A 138 16.02 -0.05 -7.28
N LEU A 139 15.58 -0.29 -6.06
CA LEU A 139 14.73 -1.45 -5.74
C LEU A 139 13.58 -1.01 -4.84
N ASN A 140 12.37 -1.48 -5.16
CA ASN A 140 11.17 -1.25 -4.35
C ASN A 140 10.87 -2.47 -3.47
N SER A 141 10.29 -2.24 -2.30
CA SER A 141 9.78 -3.27 -1.39
C SER A 141 8.38 -2.90 -0.94
N PHE A 142 7.39 -3.65 -1.43
CA PHE A 142 5.98 -3.47 -1.08
C PHE A 142 5.24 -4.81 -1.05
N GLN A 143 4.10 -4.83 -0.36
CA GLN A 143 3.33 -6.04 -0.08
C GLN A 143 1.84 -5.77 -0.07
N LEU A 144 1.08 -6.74 -0.56
CA LEU A 144 -0.38 -6.82 -0.45
C LEU A 144 -0.75 -7.94 0.50
N ILE A 145 -1.69 -7.71 1.41
CA ILE A 145 -2.31 -8.75 2.23
C ILE A 145 -3.83 -8.63 2.14
N LEU A 146 -4.48 -9.77 1.91
CA LEU A 146 -5.92 -9.94 2.03
C LEU A 146 -6.20 -10.79 3.27
N THR A 147 -6.94 -10.24 4.23
CA THR A 147 -7.22 -10.90 5.52
C THR A 147 -8.68 -11.31 5.59
N ASP A 148 -8.95 -12.60 5.83
CA ASP A 148 -10.30 -13.12 6.03
C ASP A 148 -10.91 -12.54 7.31
N ARG A 149 -12.07 -11.87 7.15
CA ARG A 149 -12.86 -11.31 8.24
C ARG A 149 -14.25 -11.96 8.36
N SER A 150 -14.34 -13.24 7.99
CA SER A 150 -15.54 -14.06 8.22
C SER A 150 -15.98 -14.14 9.69
N ASP A 151 -15.11 -13.76 10.64
CA ASP A 151 -15.45 -13.52 12.05
C ASP A 151 -16.43 -12.35 12.26
N ILE A 152 -16.42 -11.35 11.38
CA ILE A 152 -17.35 -10.21 11.39
C ILE A 152 -18.59 -10.50 10.54
N GLY A 153 -18.39 -11.00 9.31
CA GLY A 153 -19.45 -11.18 8.34
C GLY A 153 -19.03 -12.07 7.18
N ALA A 154 -19.95 -12.85 6.64
CA ALA A 154 -19.65 -13.72 5.51
C ALA A 154 -19.18 -12.90 4.29
N GLY A 155 -17.98 -13.20 3.80
CA GLY A 155 -17.37 -12.48 2.68
C GLY A 155 -16.61 -11.21 3.07
N ASP A 156 -16.65 -10.79 4.34
CA ASP A 156 -15.87 -9.65 4.81
C ASP A 156 -14.38 -9.97 4.78
N PHE A 157 -13.57 -9.01 4.38
CA PHE A 157 -12.12 -9.13 4.36
C PHE A 157 -11.46 -7.75 4.51
N ASP A 158 -10.16 -7.72 4.79
CA ASP A 158 -9.37 -6.49 4.81
C ASP A 158 -8.34 -6.52 3.68
N ILE A 159 -8.14 -5.38 3.02
CA ILE A 159 -7.05 -5.16 2.06
C ILE A 159 -5.99 -4.33 2.78
N GLU A 160 -4.75 -4.80 2.78
CA GLU A 160 -3.63 -4.09 3.39
C GLU A 160 -2.51 -3.89 2.38
N PHE A 161 -2.13 -2.64 2.16
CA PHE A 161 -0.94 -2.26 1.42
C PHE A 161 0.17 -1.86 2.39
N ASN A 162 1.36 -2.41 2.18
CA ASN A 162 2.53 -2.13 2.98
C ASN A 162 3.70 -1.69 2.10
N TYR A 163 4.36 -0.60 2.47
CA TYR A 163 5.49 -0.03 1.74
C TYR A 163 6.66 0.20 2.69
N ASP A 164 7.79 -0.45 2.43
CA ASP A 164 9.04 -0.23 3.17
C ASP A 164 10.00 0.67 2.42
N LYS A 165 9.95 0.61 1.07
CA LYS A 165 10.91 1.26 0.18
C LYS A 165 10.32 1.48 -1.21
N ILE A 166 10.28 2.73 -1.67
CA ILE A 166 9.84 3.13 -3.00
C ILE A 166 10.86 4.10 -3.59
N GLN A 167 11.82 3.55 -4.34
CA GLN A 167 12.96 4.26 -4.91
C GLN A 167 12.83 4.53 -6.40
N TRP A 168 11.95 3.81 -7.09
CA TRP A 168 11.64 4.00 -8.50
C TRP A 168 10.13 3.99 -8.72
N GLU A 169 9.66 4.57 -9.82
CA GLU A 169 8.22 4.72 -10.13
C GLU A 169 7.85 4.33 -11.57
N THR A 170 8.82 4.21 -12.48
CA THR A 170 8.54 3.99 -13.91
C THR A 170 9.63 3.20 -14.62
N GLY A 171 9.24 2.20 -15.43
CA GLY A 171 10.11 1.51 -16.39
C GLY A 171 10.29 2.30 -17.69
N SER A 172 11.35 2.01 -18.46
CA SER A 172 11.62 2.77 -19.69
C SER A 172 10.56 2.59 -20.78
N ALA A 173 9.84 1.46 -20.81
CA ALA A 173 8.77 1.23 -21.77
C ALA A 173 7.54 2.13 -21.50
N SER A 174 7.37 2.56 -20.25
CA SER A 174 6.38 3.57 -19.85
C SER A 174 6.90 5.02 -19.96
N GLY A 175 7.99 5.24 -20.71
CA GLY A 175 8.57 6.56 -20.94
C GLY A 175 9.47 7.07 -19.80
N GLY A 176 9.80 6.22 -18.83
CA GLY A 176 10.71 6.56 -17.74
C GLY A 176 12.17 6.64 -18.16
N THR A 177 12.98 7.37 -17.40
CA THR A 177 14.45 7.37 -17.51
C THR A 177 15.05 7.22 -16.12
N GLY A 178 15.91 6.21 -15.95
CA GLY A 178 16.55 5.95 -14.66
C GLY A 178 15.59 5.59 -13.51
N GLY A 179 14.39 5.10 -13.83
CA GLY A 179 13.36 4.74 -12.83
C GLY A 179 12.32 5.83 -12.57
N PHE A 180 12.39 6.97 -13.29
CA PHE A 180 11.62 8.17 -12.98
C PHE A 180 10.94 8.78 -14.23
N GLY A 181 9.86 9.53 -14.01
CA GLY A 181 9.16 10.28 -15.07
C GLY A 181 8.24 9.39 -15.91
N GLY A 182 7.84 9.81 -17.10
CA GLY A 182 6.92 9.04 -17.95
C GLY A 182 5.53 8.86 -17.32
N THR A 183 4.94 7.68 -17.48
CA THR A 183 3.72 7.28 -16.75
C THR A 183 4.09 6.57 -15.45
N SER A 184 4.15 7.33 -14.36
CA SER A 184 4.45 6.82 -13.02
C SER A 184 3.44 5.79 -12.51
N ALA A 185 3.86 5.04 -11.50
CA ALA A 185 3.05 4.04 -10.82
C ALA A 185 1.65 4.54 -10.41
N ALA A 186 0.66 3.64 -10.48
CA ALA A 186 -0.68 3.85 -9.92
C ALA A 186 -0.88 2.96 -8.69
N ALA A 187 -1.62 3.44 -7.69
CA ALA A 187 -1.94 2.67 -6.49
C ALA A 187 -3.42 2.83 -6.14
N GLY A 188 -4.09 1.74 -5.77
CA GLY A 188 -5.50 1.75 -5.41
C GLY A 188 -6.23 0.45 -5.76
N TYR A 189 -7.53 0.56 -6.02
CA TYR A 189 -8.38 -0.56 -6.44
C TYR A 189 -9.58 -0.09 -7.28
N THR A 190 -10.19 -1.01 -8.00
CA THR A 190 -11.51 -0.83 -8.62
C THR A 190 -12.22 -2.17 -8.77
N ASP A 191 -13.54 -2.17 -8.67
CA ASP A 191 -14.40 -3.32 -8.92
C ASP A 191 -14.70 -3.58 -10.39
N GLY A 192 -14.05 -2.85 -11.30
CA GLY A 192 -14.41 -2.90 -12.72
C GLY A 192 -15.67 -2.08 -13.05
N GLY A 193 -16.03 -1.13 -12.20
CA GLY A 193 -17.24 -0.34 -12.33
C GLY A 193 -17.11 1.01 -11.62
N ALA A 194 -18.15 1.40 -10.89
CA ALA A 194 -18.25 2.70 -10.24
C ALA A 194 -17.57 2.74 -8.86
N ASN A 195 -17.15 1.59 -8.32
CA ASN A 195 -16.50 1.54 -7.02
C ASN A 195 -14.99 1.48 -7.23
N ASP A 196 -14.36 2.64 -7.14
CA ASP A 196 -12.92 2.78 -7.29
C ASP A 196 -12.32 3.70 -6.23
N PHE A 197 -11.02 3.51 -6.04
CA PHE A 197 -10.17 4.39 -5.24
C PHE A 197 -8.79 4.41 -5.88
N GLU A 198 -8.27 5.60 -6.13
CA GLU A 198 -6.92 5.81 -6.61
C GLU A 198 -6.22 6.77 -5.64
N PHE A 199 -5.03 6.41 -5.16
CA PHE A 199 -4.25 7.29 -4.29
C PHE A 199 -3.93 8.60 -5.01
N ALA A 200 -4.10 9.72 -4.30
CA ALA A 200 -3.57 10.99 -4.74
C ALA A 200 -2.05 10.85 -4.93
N GLY A 201 -1.58 11.12 -6.15
CA GLY A 201 -0.20 10.85 -6.56
C GLY A 201 -0.04 9.72 -7.59
N SER A 202 -1.09 8.94 -7.84
CA SER A 202 -1.06 7.93 -8.92
C SER A 202 -0.78 8.59 -10.26
N ARG A 203 0.19 8.05 -11.00
CA ARG A 203 0.64 8.57 -12.30
C ARG A 203 1.17 10.01 -12.24
N VAL A 204 1.55 10.49 -11.05
CA VAL A 204 2.20 11.79 -10.85
C VAL A 204 3.67 11.57 -10.53
N HIS A 205 4.54 12.20 -11.31
CA HIS A 205 5.99 12.10 -11.16
C HIS A 205 6.46 12.43 -9.74
N SER A 206 7.29 11.55 -9.19
CA SER A 206 7.88 11.64 -7.85
C SER A 206 6.89 11.63 -6.68
N ALA A 207 5.60 11.36 -6.89
CA ALA A 207 4.61 11.49 -5.82
C ALA A 207 4.74 10.38 -4.77
N PHE A 208 5.02 9.14 -5.19
CA PHE A 208 5.08 7.98 -4.29
C PHE A 208 6.46 7.65 -3.73
N LEU A 209 7.51 8.31 -4.25
CA LEU A 209 8.90 8.02 -3.89
C LEU A 209 9.23 8.39 -2.44
N ASP A 210 10.16 7.65 -1.84
CA ASP A 210 10.66 7.88 -0.48
C ASP A 210 11.26 9.29 -0.28
N SER A 211 11.80 9.87 -1.35
CA SER A 211 12.37 11.22 -1.36
C SER A 211 11.32 12.33 -1.26
N ASN A 212 10.04 12.01 -1.50
CA ASN A 212 8.94 12.94 -1.37
C ASN A 212 8.34 12.82 0.05
N PRO A 213 8.16 13.92 0.80
CA PRO A 213 7.51 13.89 2.11
C PRO A 213 6.08 13.32 2.10
N GLY A 214 5.39 13.35 0.95
CA GLY A 214 4.09 12.73 0.73
C GLY A 214 4.14 11.31 0.15
N GLY A 215 5.33 10.72 0.03
CA GLY A 215 5.53 9.37 -0.50
C GLY A 215 4.83 8.29 0.33
N LEU A 216 4.64 7.11 -0.29
CA LEU A 216 3.82 6.04 0.29
C LEU A 216 4.37 5.54 1.63
N ILE A 217 5.69 5.58 1.85
CA ILE A 217 6.29 5.14 3.11
C ILE A 217 6.01 6.09 4.30
N HIS A 218 5.57 7.32 4.03
CA HIS A 218 5.41 8.38 5.05
C HIS A 218 3.97 8.57 5.52
N GLY A 219 3.00 7.96 4.85
CA GLY A 219 1.59 8.03 5.22
C GLY A 219 1.08 6.74 5.85
N SER A 220 -0.16 6.76 6.33
CA SER A 220 -0.88 5.56 6.74
C SER A 220 -2.39 5.75 6.57
N ARG A 221 -3.14 4.65 6.53
CA ARG A 221 -4.61 4.65 6.58
C ARG A 221 -5.08 3.49 7.46
N ASN A 222 -5.98 3.77 8.40
CA ASN A 222 -6.49 2.78 9.38
C ASN A 222 -5.34 2.02 10.09
N SER A 223 -4.21 2.68 10.32
CA SER A 223 -3.00 2.08 10.89
C SER A 223 -2.13 3.13 11.56
N ASN A 224 -1.48 2.75 12.66
CA ASN A 224 -0.46 3.57 13.35
C ASN A 224 0.97 3.30 12.83
N VAL A 225 1.11 2.44 11.81
CA VAL A 225 2.38 2.12 11.16
C VAL A 225 2.47 2.94 9.87
N LEU A 226 3.49 3.79 9.75
CA LEU A 226 3.80 4.49 8.50
C LEU A 226 4.09 3.48 7.39
N GLY A 227 3.70 3.77 6.16
CA GLY A 227 3.77 2.85 5.03
C GLY A 227 2.65 1.82 4.99
N ARG A 228 1.73 1.79 5.96
CA ARG A 228 0.61 0.82 6.01
C ARG A 228 -0.74 1.48 5.77
N TYR A 229 -1.46 0.95 4.79
CA TYR A 229 -2.79 1.41 4.39
C TYR A 229 -3.76 0.25 4.39
N VAL A 230 -4.69 0.24 5.35
CA VAL A 230 -5.71 -0.80 5.50
C VAL A 230 -7.04 -0.28 4.98
N PHE A 231 -7.74 -1.08 4.18
CA PHE A 231 -9.10 -0.86 3.71
C PHE A 231 -9.98 -2.01 4.20
N ASN A 232 -10.95 -1.70 5.05
CA ASN A 232 -11.82 -2.71 5.63
C ASN A 232 -13.02 -2.91 4.70
N VAL A 233 -13.17 -4.10 4.12
CA VAL A 233 -14.32 -4.44 3.27
C VAL A 233 -15.37 -5.13 4.11
N ARG A 234 -16.53 -4.48 4.26
CA ARG A 234 -17.65 -4.94 5.07
C ARG A 234 -18.92 -4.95 4.25
N ASN A 235 -19.59 -6.10 4.21
CA ASN A 235 -20.79 -6.32 3.40
C ASN A 235 -20.60 -5.87 1.94
N GLY A 236 -19.43 -6.20 1.35
CA GLY A 236 -19.08 -5.83 -0.02
C GLY A 236 -18.60 -4.38 -0.22
N ALA A 237 -18.67 -3.49 0.76
CA ALA A 237 -18.27 -2.10 0.60
C ALA A 237 -17.07 -1.74 1.47
N ILE A 238 -16.29 -0.74 1.06
CA ILE A 238 -15.18 -0.24 1.86
C ILE A 238 -15.77 0.59 3.00
N ALA A 239 -15.57 0.12 4.24
CA ALA A 239 -16.01 0.82 5.43
C ALA A 239 -15.31 2.18 5.56
N PRO A 240 -15.97 3.17 6.17
CA PRO A 240 -15.33 4.42 6.54
C PRO A 240 -14.07 4.19 7.36
N ILE A 241 -13.20 5.20 7.40
CA ILE A 241 -12.01 5.19 8.25
C ILE A 241 -12.49 5.07 9.71
N ASP A 242 -12.06 4.02 10.40
CA ASP A 242 -12.33 3.85 11.83
C ASP A 242 -11.53 4.93 12.57
N VAL A 243 -12.18 6.06 12.85
CA VAL A 243 -11.62 7.09 13.71
C VAL A 243 -11.67 6.55 15.13
N PRO A 244 -10.53 6.29 15.81
CA PRO A 244 -10.56 6.01 17.24
C PRO A 244 -11.25 7.21 17.88
N GLU A 245 -12.20 7.01 18.79
CA GLU A 245 -12.95 8.14 19.37
C GLU A 245 -12.29 8.72 20.64
N PRO A 246 -11.32 9.65 20.56
CA PRO A 246 -11.13 10.63 21.63
C PRO A 246 -12.13 11.80 21.53
N ALA A 247 -12.55 12.16 20.31
CA ALA A 247 -13.33 13.38 20.07
C ALA A 247 -14.80 13.25 20.51
N THR A 248 -15.43 12.09 20.30
CA THR A 248 -16.84 11.88 20.65
C THR A 248 -17.05 11.73 22.16
N ILE A 249 -16.11 11.10 22.88
CA ILE A 249 -16.08 11.12 24.36
C ILE A 249 -15.84 12.54 24.87
N GLY A 250 -14.93 13.30 24.23
CA GLY A 250 -14.71 14.71 24.54
C GLY A 250 -15.96 15.57 24.36
N LEU A 251 -16.68 15.43 23.24
CA LEU A 251 -17.93 16.16 22.98
C LEU A 251 -19.05 15.74 23.94
N MET A 252 -19.18 14.44 24.24
CA MET A 252 -20.16 13.95 25.23
C MET A 252 -19.85 14.49 26.63
N GLY A 253 -18.57 14.52 27.02
CA GLY A 253 -18.10 15.07 28.29
C GLY A 253 -18.38 16.56 28.42
N VAL A 254 -18.13 17.33 27.35
CA VAL A 254 -18.44 18.77 27.30
C VAL A 254 -19.96 19.01 27.35
N ALA A 255 -20.76 18.20 26.64
CA ALA A 255 -22.22 18.30 26.67
C ALA A 255 -22.80 17.99 28.06
N LEU A 256 -22.33 16.93 28.72
CA LEU A 256 -22.75 16.56 30.08
C LEU A 256 -22.33 17.61 31.12
N ALA A 257 -21.11 18.15 31.02
CA ALA A 257 -20.64 19.24 31.89
C ALA A 257 -21.45 20.52 31.67
N GLY A 258 -21.76 20.87 30.43
CA GLY A 258 -22.63 22.00 30.08
C GLY A 258 -24.02 21.88 30.67
N MET A 259 -24.65 20.69 30.59
CA MET A 259 -25.97 20.44 31.18
C MET A 259 -25.95 20.49 32.72
N ALA A 260 -24.90 19.99 33.37
CA ALA A 260 -24.75 20.07 34.83
C ALA A 260 -24.60 21.52 35.31
N LEU A 261 -23.83 22.35 34.59
CA LEU A 261 -23.66 23.77 34.88
C LEU A 261 -24.95 24.56 34.64
N ALA A 262 -25.71 24.23 33.60
CA ALA A 262 -27.01 24.83 33.32
C ALA A 262 -28.04 24.51 34.42
N ARG A 263 -28.11 23.25 34.88
CA ARG A 263 -28.97 22.84 36.02
C ARG A 263 -28.61 23.55 37.32
N ARG A 264 -27.31 23.72 37.63
CA ARG A 264 -26.87 24.46 38.83
C ARG A 264 -27.27 25.92 38.81
N ARG A 265 -27.32 26.58 37.64
CA ARG A 265 -27.76 27.98 37.52
C ARG A 265 -29.26 28.19 37.70
N GLN A 266 -30.08 27.16 37.47
CA GLN A 266 -31.53 27.25 37.65
C GLN A 266 -31.99 27.06 39.11
N GLN A 267 -31.15 26.49 39.99
CA GLN A 267 -31.47 26.28 41.42
C GLN A 267 -31.01 27.43 42.34
N VAL A 268 -30.41 28.49 41.79
CA VAL A 268 -29.87 29.65 42.56
C VAL A 268 -30.71 30.92 42.30
N LYS A 269 -31.95 30.77 41.83
CA LYS A 269 -32.97 31.83 41.80
C LYS A 269 -34.14 31.39 42.68
#